data_AF-A0AAV2SYC8-F1
#
_entry.id   AF-A0AAV2SYC8-F1
#
_cell.length_a   1.000
_cell.length_b   1.000
_cell.length_c   1.000
_cell.angle_alpha   90.00
_cell.angle_beta   90.00
_cell.angle_gamma   90.00
#
_symmetry.space_group_name_H-M   'P 1'
#
loop_
_entity.id
_entity.type
_entity.pdbx_description
1 polymer ?
#
loop_
_entity_poly.entity_id
_entity_poly.type
_entity_poly.pdbx_seq_one_letter_code
_entity_poly.pdbx_strand_id
1 'polypeptide(L)'
;MNGDRRLSHFGFTVEDSPPHPGYPQPPVTENSTPPVGYSQHVQPPIPPQGPYGPGVPRSTQATWMSRPGAYGCPPGLEYLTQVDHLFVKQKKEILEIVTGIETENRYDVLNALGQTVYRCVEEASYFQMSCCGASRAFTMHVYDNAGIEVVRIIRPYKYHCMQWCNCCKCCQDEVEVQSPVGTVAGYVTQMSDGCKIKYNIMDSNQTSVLQLKGSSYCICECWGDMHFQVLSKDGTIPVGDVTKQWSGIVQEYFTDADNFGISFPMDLDVRIKAVLLGAAFLIDFMFFEEHHRN
;
A
#
# COMPACT_ATOMS: atom_id res chain seq x y z
N MET A 1 48.39 -23.28 -46.54
CA MET A 1 46.98 -23.72 -46.60
C MET A 1 46.15 -22.52 -46.13
N ASN A 2 45.99 -21.44 -46.89
CA ASN A 2 45.24 -21.17 -48.12
C ASN A 2 43.72 -21.38 -48.03
N GLY A 3 42.97 -20.27 -48.22
CA GLY A 3 41.52 -20.12 -48.43
C GLY A 3 40.82 -19.51 -47.21
N ASP A 4 40.49 -18.22 -47.08
CA ASP A 4 40.13 -17.10 -47.99
C ASP A 4 38.81 -17.26 -48.78
N ARG A 5 37.90 -16.29 -48.55
CA ARG A 5 36.81 -15.72 -49.38
C ARG A 5 35.34 -16.21 -49.34
N ARG A 6 34.52 -15.21 -48.96
CA ARG A 6 33.41 -14.54 -49.69
C ARG A 6 32.01 -15.18 -49.78
N LEU A 7 31.08 -14.45 -49.15
CA LEU A 7 29.85 -13.82 -49.71
C LEU A 7 29.16 -14.46 -50.92
N SER A 8 27.85 -14.72 -50.77
CA SER A 8 26.86 -14.41 -51.81
C SER A 8 25.49 -14.05 -51.21
N HIS A 9 24.96 -12.91 -51.68
CA HIS A 9 23.57 -12.47 -51.56
C HIS A 9 22.67 -13.32 -52.46
N PHE A 10 21.44 -13.63 -52.01
CA PHE A 10 20.28 -13.78 -52.88
C PHE A 10 19.03 -13.23 -52.16
N GLY A 11 18.31 -12.33 -52.84
CA GLY A 11 17.03 -11.77 -52.41
C GLY A 11 15.83 -12.51 -53.01
N PHE A 12 14.69 -11.78 -53.01
CA PHE A 12 13.34 -12.11 -53.52
C PHE A 12 12.44 -12.82 -52.50
N THR A 13 11.14 -12.51 -52.30
CA THR A 13 10.23 -11.39 -52.66
C THR A 13 8.99 -11.56 -51.78
N VAL A 14 8.28 -10.46 -51.51
CA VAL A 14 6.94 -10.44 -50.93
C VAL A 14 5.93 -10.94 -51.97
N GLU A 15 5.04 -11.87 -51.61
CA GLU A 15 3.81 -12.14 -52.36
C GLU A 15 2.62 -12.47 -51.45
N ASP A 16 1.47 -11.94 -51.89
CA ASP A 16 0.18 -11.80 -51.24
C ASP A 16 -0.48 -13.13 -50.82
N SER A 17 -1.20 -13.08 -49.70
CA SER A 17 -2.15 -14.12 -49.30
C SER A 17 -3.57 -13.80 -49.81
N PRO A 18 -4.31 -14.76 -50.39
CA PRO A 18 -5.62 -14.53 -51.01
C PRO A 18 -6.79 -14.37 -50.00
N PRO A 19 -7.91 -13.75 -50.40
CA PRO A 19 -9.01 -13.41 -49.50
C PRO A 19 -9.92 -14.61 -49.16
N HIS A 20 -10.37 -14.66 -47.90
CA HIS A 20 -11.35 -15.65 -47.41
C HIS A 20 -12.79 -15.36 -47.89
N PRO A 21 -13.61 -16.39 -48.19
CA PRO A 21 -15.01 -16.23 -48.60
C PRO A 21 -15.94 -15.91 -47.42
N GLY A 22 -16.89 -15.01 -47.65
CA GLY A 22 -17.89 -14.55 -46.68
C GLY A 22 -19.01 -15.55 -46.38
N TYR A 23 -19.60 -15.38 -45.19
CA TYR A 23 -20.79 -16.13 -44.75
C TYR A 23 -22.08 -15.34 -45.06
N PRO A 24 -23.19 -16.03 -45.40
CA PRO A 24 -24.45 -15.39 -45.81
C PRO A 24 -25.31 -14.93 -44.62
N GLN A 25 -26.01 -13.80 -44.81
CA GLN A 25 -26.98 -13.23 -43.86
C GLN A 25 -28.42 -13.76 -44.11
N PRO A 26 -29.26 -13.94 -43.07
CA PRO A 26 -30.69 -14.19 -43.23
C PRO A 26 -31.54 -12.90 -43.33
N PRO A 27 -32.79 -12.99 -43.84
CA PRO A 27 -33.49 -11.89 -44.49
C PRO A 27 -34.35 -10.99 -43.58
N VAL A 28 -34.57 -9.78 -44.07
CA VAL A 28 -35.43 -8.71 -43.53
C VAL A 28 -36.90 -8.97 -43.88
N THR A 29 -37.83 -8.73 -42.96
CA THR A 29 -39.26 -8.60 -43.25
C THR A 29 -39.87 -7.35 -42.60
N GLU A 30 -40.68 -6.65 -43.39
CA GLU A 30 -41.33 -5.36 -43.16
C GLU A 30 -42.67 -5.42 -42.39
N ASN A 31 -42.96 -4.31 -41.69
CA ASN A 31 -44.26 -3.68 -41.35
C ASN A 31 -45.32 -4.34 -40.45
N SER A 32 -45.62 -3.67 -39.31
CA SER A 32 -46.96 -3.13 -38.95
C SER A 32 -46.97 -2.42 -37.58
N THR A 33 -47.62 -1.24 -37.48
CA THR A 33 -47.94 -0.44 -36.26
C THR A 33 -49.47 -0.48 -35.97
N PRO A 34 -50.03 0.13 -34.88
CA PRO A 34 -49.64 0.32 -33.45
C PRO A 34 -50.81 -0.12 -32.48
N PRO A 35 -50.94 0.20 -31.15
CA PRO A 35 -51.06 1.56 -30.56
C PRO A 35 -50.45 1.83 -29.13
N VAL A 36 -50.03 3.10 -28.95
CA VAL A 36 -50.27 4.04 -27.82
C VAL A 36 -49.66 3.78 -26.42
N GLY A 37 -48.84 4.74 -25.96
CA GLY A 37 -48.70 5.06 -24.53
C GLY A 37 -47.45 5.83 -24.07
N TYR A 38 -47.53 7.17 -24.10
CA TYR A 38 -46.85 8.15 -23.23
C TYR A 38 -45.43 8.69 -23.52
N SER A 39 -45.45 10.01 -23.82
CA SER A 39 -44.50 11.09 -23.48
C SER A 39 -43.05 11.06 -24.02
N GLN A 40 -42.82 11.82 -25.10
CA GLN A 40 -41.49 12.30 -25.48
C GLN A 40 -41.16 13.63 -24.76
N HIS A 41 -40.10 13.64 -23.98
CA HIS A 41 -39.32 14.85 -23.73
C HIS A 41 -38.26 14.97 -24.83
N VAL A 42 -38.34 16.04 -25.61
CA VAL A 42 -37.39 16.39 -26.67
C VAL A 42 -36.07 16.81 -26.02
N GLN A 43 -34.98 16.06 -26.27
CA GLN A 43 -33.62 16.56 -26.00
C GLN A 43 -33.11 17.35 -27.23
N PRO A 44 -32.45 18.51 -27.03
CA PRO A 44 -31.85 19.25 -28.13
C PRO A 44 -30.61 18.52 -28.69
N PRO A 45 -30.22 18.79 -29.96
CA PRO A 45 -29.14 18.06 -30.61
C PRO A 45 -27.78 18.38 -29.98
N ILE A 46 -26.98 17.35 -29.74
CA ILE A 46 -25.58 17.46 -29.32
C ILE A 46 -24.76 17.97 -30.51
N PRO A 47 -23.99 19.07 -30.39
CA PRO A 47 -23.10 19.52 -31.45
C PRO A 47 -21.87 18.59 -31.57
N PRO A 48 -21.25 18.45 -32.75
CA PRO A 48 -20.13 17.53 -32.94
C PRO A 48 -18.92 18.01 -32.13
N GLN A 49 -18.42 17.15 -31.23
CA GLN A 49 -17.21 17.44 -30.47
C GLN A 49 -15.98 17.30 -31.37
N GLY A 50 -15.28 18.43 -31.57
CA GLY A 50 -13.94 18.45 -32.18
C GLY A 50 -12.88 17.82 -31.27
N PRO A 51 -11.67 17.55 -31.79
CA PRO A 51 -10.72 16.61 -31.19
C PRO A 51 -9.92 17.15 -29.98
N TYR A 52 -10.36 18.26 -29.36
CA TYR A 52 -9.64 18.89 -28.25
C TYR A 52 -10.61 19.35 -27.17
N GLY A 53 -10.98 18.44 -26.28
CA GLY A 53 -11.60 18.77 -24.99
C GLY A 53 -10.56 18.59 -23.87
N PRO A 54 -10.52 19.47 -22.86
CA PRO A 54 -9.66 19.27 -21.70
C PRO A 54 -10.13 17.99 -21.00
N GLY A 55 -9.24 17.00 -20.93
CA GLY A 55 -9.52 15.70 -20.32
C GLY A 55 -10.01 15.91 -18.89
N VAL A 56 -11.25 15.49 -18.63
CA VAL A 56 -11.72 15.27 -17.26
C VAL A 56 -10.79 14.22 -16.66
N PRO A 57 -10.13 14.46 -15.52
CA PRO A 57 -9.31 13.44 -14.90
C PRO A 57 -10.22 12.25 -14.60
N ARG A 58 -9.91 11.13 -15.25
CA ARG A 58 -10.58 9.85 -15.04
C ARG A 58 -10.39 9.54 -13.55
N SER A 59 -11.45 9.52 -12.76
CA SER A 59 -11.35 9.05 -11.39
C SER A 59 -10.87 7.60 -11.45
N THR A 60 -9.63 7.36 -11.05
CA THR A 60 -9.13 6.00 -10.83
C THR A 60 -9.87 5.50 -9.59
N GLN A 61 -11.06 4.94 -9.78
CA GLN A 61 -11.72 4.19 -8.72
C GLN A 61 -10.73 3.13 -8.24
N ALA A 62 -10.39 3.19 -6.96
CA ALA A 62 -9.50 2.24 -6.31
C ALA A 62 -10.04 0.83 -6.55
N THR A 63 -9.30 0.02 -7.30
CA THR A 63 -9.69 -1.36 -7.61
C THR A 63 -9.30 -2.23 -6.42
N TRP A 64 -10.27 -2.83 -5.74
CA TRP A 64 -9.99 -3.74 -4.62
C TRP A 64 -9.43 -5.08 -5.12
N MET A 65 -8.52 -5.65 -4.33
CA MET A 65 -8.10 -7.03 -4.50
C MET A 65 -9.29 -7.96 -4.19
N SER A 66 -9.46 -9.00 -5.00
CA SER A 66 -10.45 -10.04 -4.70
C SER A 66 -9.96 -10.89 -3.53
N ARG A 67 -10.83 -11.21 -2.57
CA ARG A 67 -10.46 -12.01 -1.38
C ARG A 67 -10.01 -13.41 -1.80
N PRO A 68 -8.76 -13.82 -1.51
CA PRO A 68 -8.31 -15.17 -1.80
C PRO A 68 -9.05 -16.21 -0.96
N GLY A 69 -9.26 -17.41 -1.52
CA GLY A 69 -9.65 -18.57 -0.74
C GLY A 69 -8.41 -19.18 -0.08
N ALA A 70 -8.33 -19.14 1.25
CA ALA A 70 -7.20 -19.68 2.01
C ALA A 70 -7.66 -20.52 3.20
N TYR A 71 -7.35 -21.82 3.18
CA TYR A 71 -7.69 -22.74 4.27
C TYR A 71 -6.74 -22.55 5.45
N GLY A 72 -7.28 -22.47 6.67
CA GLY A 72 -6.48 -22.31 7.90
C GLY A 72 -5.89 -20.91 8.11
N CYS A 73 -6.18 -19.96 7.20
CA CYS A 73 -5.79 -18.57 7.33
C CYS A 73 -6.70 -17.85 8.35
N PRO A 74 -6.16 -16.99 9.23
CA PRO A 74 -6.99 -16.11 10.05
C PRO A 74 -7.93 -15.27 9.18
N PRO A 75 -9.20 -15.10 9.58
CA PRO A 75 -10.16 -14.30 8.84
C PRO A 75 -9.63 -12.89 8.59
N GLY A 76 -9.67 -12.45 7.34
CA GLY A 76 -9.24 -11.12 6.93
C GLY A 76 -7.77 -11.04 6.52
N LEU A 77 -6.93 -12.01 6.88
CA LEU A 77 -5.53 -12.08 6.43
C LEU A 77 -5.35 -12.85 5.11
N GLU A 78 -6.43 -13.33 4.49
CA GLU A 78 -6.32 -14.15 3.27
C GLU A 78 -5.67 -13.38 2.13
N TYR A 79 -5.87 -12.08 2.05
CA TYR A 79 -5.21 -11.23 1.05
C TYR A 79 -3.68 -11.32 1.15
N LEU A 80 -3.14 -11.46 2.36
CA LEU A 80 -1.70 -11.52 2.61
C LEU A 80 -1.07 -12.84 2.13
N THR A 81 -1.87 -13.85 1.77
CA THR A 81 -1.38 -15.13 1.24
C THR A 81 -0.87 -15.02 -0.20
N GLN A 82 -1.27 -14.00 -0.95
CA GLN A 82 -0.97 -13.83 -2.37
C GLN A 82 -0.22 -12.52 -2.68
N VAL A 83 0.37 -11.90 -1.67
CA VAL A 83 1.18 -10.69 -1.81
C VAL A 83 2.54 -10.90 -1.14
N ASP A 84 3.56 -10.31 -1.75
CA ASP A 84 4.93 -10.20 -1.26
C ASP A 84 5.34 -8.73 -1.06
N HIS A 85 4.51 -7.79 -1.53
CA HIS A 85 4.69 -6.36 -1.37
C HIS A 85 3.39 -5.68 -0.92
N LEU A 86 3.53 -4.74 0.01
CA LEU A 86 2.48 -3.81 0.41
C LEU A 86 2.99 -2.38 0.26
N PHE A 87 2.11 -1.49 -0.18
CA PHE A 87 2.36 -0.06 -0.30
C PHE A 87 1.33 0.70 0.53
N VAL A 88 1.77 1.41 1.56
CA VAL A 88 0.90 2.23 2.42
C VAL A 88 0.90 3.64 1.85
N LYS A 89 -0.28 4.11 1.42
CA LYS A 89 -0.48 5.42 0.83
C LYS A 89 -1.42 6.26 1.70
N GLN A 90 -0.92 7.36 2.26
CA GLN A 90 -1.74 8.31 3.00
C GLN A 90 -2.70 9.06 2.07
N LYS A 91 -3.93 9.28 2.52
CA LYS A 91 -4.92 10.16 1.90
C LYS A 91 -4.93 11.47 2.66
N LYS A 92 -4.36 12.52 2.07
CA LYS A 92 -4.55 13.89 2.56
C LYS A 92 -5.94 14.35 2.12
N GLU A 93 -6.80 14.69 3.07
CA GLU A 93 -8.13 15.19 2.73
C GLU A 93 -8.00 16.64 2.22
N ILE A 94 -8.65 16.96 1.09
CA ILE A 94 -8.60 18.31 0.49
C ILE A 94 -9.11 19.37 1.49
N LEU A 95 -10.01 18.98 2.39
CA LEU A 95 -10.50 19.84 3.46
C LEU A 95 -9.42 20.21 4.48
N GLU A 96 -8.53 19.29 4.88
CA GLU A 96 -7.38 19.61 5.75
C GLU A 96 -6.47 20.62 5.06
N ILE A 97 -6.17 20.38 3.78
CA ILE A 97 -5.28 21.24 2.96
C ILE A 97 -5.86 22.66 2.83
N VAL A 98 -7.19 22.79 2.71
CA VAL A 98 -7.85 24.08 2.46
C VAL A 98 -8.25 24.81 3.76
N THR A 99 -8.56 24.08 4.84
CA THR A 99 -9.12 24.66 6.07
C THR A 99 -8.17 24.66 7.25
N GLY A 100 -7.07 23.90 7.20
CA GLY A 100 -6.14 23.74 8.32
C GLY A 100 -6.73 22.99 9.53
N ILE A 101 -7.89 22.36 9.38
CA ILE A 101 -8.52 21.53 10.42
C ILE A 101 -7.98 20.11 10.27
N GLU A 102 -7.30 19.60 11.31
CA GLU A 102 -6.80 18.23 11.35
C GLU A 102 -7.97 17.21 11.34
N THR A 103 -7.98 16.29 10.38
CA THR A 103 -8.92 15.15 10.34
C THR A 103 -8.20 13.84 10.67
N GLU A 104 -8.95 12.74 10.72
CA GLU A 104 -8.40 11.41 10.95
C GLU A 104 -7.44 11.00 9.83
N ASN A 105 -6.22 10.56 10.18
CA ASN A 105 -5.30 10.01 9.19
C ASN A 105 -5.89 8.76 8.54
N ARG A 106 -5.97 8.77 7.21
CA ARG A 106 -6.52 7.68 6.40
C ARG A 106 -5.48 7.17 5.42
N TYR A 107 -5.43 5.85 5.23
CA TYR A 107 -4.46 5.23 4.33
C TYR A 107 -5.14 4.16 3.47
N ASP A 108 -4.70 4.01 2.22
CA ASP A 108 -4.96 2.81 1.44
C ASP A 108 -3.68 1.94 1.45
N VAL A 109 -3.84 0.64 1.70
CA VAL A 109 -2.77 -0.35 1.57
C VAL A 109 -2.95 -1.05 0.23
N LEU A 110 -1.96 -0.95 -0.65
CA LEU A 110 -2.01 -1.49 -2.01
C LEU A 110 -1.06 -2.67 -2.17
N ASN A 111 -1.34 -3.58 -3.10
CA ASN A 111 -0.37 -4.58 -3.56
C ASN A 111 0.48 -4.03 -4.73
N ALA A 112 1.42 -4.83 -5.24
CA ALA A 112 2.27 -4.47 -6.38
C ALA A 112 1.51 -4.20 -7.70
N LEU A 113 0.26 -4.65 -7.81
CA LEU A 113 -0.60 -4.37 -8.97
C LEU A 113 -1.38 -3.06 -8.81
N GLY A 114 -1.19 -2.32 -7.71
CA GLY A 114 -1.94 -1.11 -7.39
C GLY A 114 -3.36 -1.36 -6.90
N GLN A 115 -3.73 -2.62 -6.61
CA GLN A 115 -5.04 -2.95 -6.07
C GLN A 115 -5.07 -2.68 -4.56
N THR A 116 -6.17 -2.13 -4.07
CA THR A 116 -6.38 -1.95 -2.63
C THR A 116 -6.59 -3.28 -1.95
N VAL A 117 -5.70 -3.60 -1.01
CA VAL A 117 -5.76 -4.77 -0.13
C VAL A 117 -6.57 -4.43 1.12
N TYR A 118 -6.23 -3.31 1.76
CA TYR A 118 -6.90 -2.81 2.96
C TYR A 118 -7.07 -1.30 2.91
N ARG A 119 -8.01 -0.79 3.71
CA ARG A 119 -8.09 0.63 4.08
C ARG A 119 -7.82 0.77 5.57
N CYS A 120 -6.97 1.72 5.94
CA CYS A 120 -6.63 1.99 7.33
C CYS A 120 -7.16 3.37 7.75
N VAL A 121 -7.67 3.45 8.97
CA VAL A 121 -8.13 4.70 9.58
C VAL A 121 -7.58 4.79 10.99
N GLU A 122 -6.92 5.89 11.29
CA GLU A 122 -6.48 6.20 12.64
C GLU A 122 -7.66 6.71 13.48
N GLU A 123 -7.82 6.18 14.68
CA GLU A 123 -8.83 6.64 15.64
C GLU A 123 -8.56 8.10 16.04
N ALA A 124 -9.49 9.02 15.75
CA ALA A 124 -9.39 10.39 16.25
C ALA A 124 -9.59 10.41 17.77
N SER A 125 -8.69 11.11 18.47
CA SER A 125 -8.98 11.52 19.84
C SER A 125 -8.75 13.03 20.01
N TYR A 126 -9.83 13.72 20.37
CA TYR A 126 -9.89 15.17 20.60
C TYR A 126 -8.87 15.69 21.63
N PHE A 127 -8.27 14.81 22.44
CA PHE A 127 -7.32 15.16 23.50
C PHE A 127 -5.85 14.77 23.23
N GLN A 128 -5.54 14.02 22.16
CA GLN A 128 -4.17 13.53 21.89
C GLN A 128 -3.53 14.14 20.64
N MET A 129 -4.25 14.98 19.89
CA MET A 129 -3.72 15.60 18.67
C MET A 129 -2.79 16.79 18.95
N SER A 130 -2.96 17.51 20.07
CA SER A 130 -2.21 18.76 20.33
C SER A 130 -1.14 18.67 21.43
N CYS A 131 -1.15 17.62 22.26
CA CYS A 131 -0.20 17.47 23.37
C CYS A 131 0.53 16.14 23.24
N CYS A 132 1.87 16.19 23.33
CA CYS A 132 2.80 15.06 23.52
C CYS A 132 3.49 14.44 22.29
N GLY A 133 3.25 14.92 21.05
CA GLY A 133 4.01 14.50 19.85
C GLY A 133 4.14 12.98 19.72
N ALA A 134 5.35 12.47 19.45
CA ALA A 134 5.66 11.02 19.37
C ALA A 134 5.37 10.20 20.65
N SER A 135 5.01 10.83 21.78
CA SER A 135 4.62 10.11 23.01
C SER A 135 3.16 9.63 22.99
N ARG A 136 2.31 10.16 22.10
CA ARG A 136 0.87 9.88 22.08
C ARG A 136 0.52 8.43 21.75
N ALA A 137 -0.60 7.92 22.25
CA ALA A 137 -1.13 6.64 21.77
C ALA A 137 -1.64 6.77 20.33
N PHE A 138 -1.70 5.66 19.59
CA PHE A 138 -2.49 5.57 18.37
C PHE A 138 -3.15 4.19 18.24
N THR A 139 -4.36 4.19 17.67
CA THR A 139 -5.06 2.99 17.25
C THR A 139 -5.30 3.11 15.74
N MET A 140 -4.82 2.13 14.97
CA MET A 140 -5.13 2.03 13.55
C MET A 140 -6.12 0.88 13.33
N HIS A 141 -7.24 1.19 12.69
CA HIS A 141 -8.26 0.24 12.27
C HIS A 141 -8.05 -0.14 10.81
N VAL A 142 -7.91 -1.44 10.52
CA VAL A 142 -7.64 -1.94 9.17
C VAL A 142 -8.85 -2.72 8.66
N TYR A 143 -9.41 -2.25 7.55
CA TYR A 143 -10.64 -2.76 6.95
C TYR A 143 -10.37 -3.48 5.64
N ASP A 144 -11.09 -4.57 5.40
CA ASP A 144 -11.12 -5.27 4.12
C ASP A 144 -12.12 -4.65 3.13
N ASN A 145 -12.27 -5.28 1.95
CA ASN A 145 -13.18 -4.80 0.91
C ASN A 145 -14.68 -4.88 1.28
N ALA A 146 -15.03 -5.63 2.33
CA ALA A 146 -16.39 -5.74 2.84
C ALA A 146 -16.66 -4.71 3.96
N GLY A 147 -15.66 -3.90 4.32
CA GLY A 147 -15.75 -2.92 5.41
C GLY A 147 -15.66 -3.56 6.79
N ILE A 148 -15.17 -4.80 6.90
CA ILE A 148 -14.98 -5.48 8.17
C ILE A 148 -13.60 -5.13 8.72
N GLU A 149 -13.51 -4.77 10.00
CA GLU A 149 -12.22 -4.57 10.67
C GLU A 149 -11.54 -5.93 10.87
N VAL A 150 -10.42 -6.14 10.19
CA VAL A 150 -9.70 -7.42 10.13
C VAL A 150 -8.38 -7.42 10.89
N VAL A 151 -7.78 -6.25 11.05
CA VAL A 151 -6.58 -6.03 11.85
C VAL A 151 -6.75 -4.78 12.69
N ARG A 152 -6.31 -4.84 13.95
CA ARG A 152 -6.17 -3.66 14.81
C ARG A 152 -4.72 -3.52 15.26
N ILE A 153 -4.16 -2.34 15.06
CA ILE A 153 -2.78 -2.02 15.42
C ILE A 153 -2.83 -0.98 16.53
N ILE A 154 -2.23 -1.30 17.67
CA ILE A 154 -2.38 -0.55 18.91
C ILE A 154 -0.99 -0.17 19.41
N ARG A 155 -0.69 1.14 19.45
CA ARG A 155 0.42 1.69 20.21
C ARG A 155 -0.14 2.36 21.46
N PRO A 156 0.11 1.83 22.66
CA PRO A 156 -0.27 2.52 23.89
C PRO A 156 0.56 3.80 24.08
N TYR A 157 0.09 4.70 24.95
CA TYR A 157 0.85 5.89 25.32
C TYR A 157 2.22 5.49 25.90
N LYS A 158 3.28 6.17 25.46
CA LYS A 158 4.64 5.91 25.95
C LYS A 158 5.26 7.19 26.48
N TYR A 159 5.79 7.09 27.69
CA TYR A 159 6.58 8.17 28.27
C TYR A 159 8.03 8.02 27.82
N HIS A 160 8.53 8.96 27.02
CA HIS A 160 9.94 9.02 26.67
C HIS A 160 10.71 9.74 27.77
N CYS A 161 11.61 9.03 28.44
CA CYS A 161 12.44 9.55 29.53
C CYS A 161 13.34 10.72 29.12
N MET A 162 13.79 10.72 27.87
CA MET A 162 14.51 11.80 27.19
C MET A 162 14.13 11.75 25.70
N GLN A 163 14.10 12.90 25.03
CA GLN A 163 13.76 12.97 23.60
C GLN A 163 14.71 12.05 22.81
N TRP A 164 14.14 11.11 22.04
CA TRP A 164 14.86 10.17 21.16
C TRP A 164 15.72 9.09 21.84
N CYS A 165 15.49 8.79 23.13
CA CYS A 165 16.29 7.83 23.88
C CYS A 165 15.54 6.50 24.14
N ASN A 166 16.14 5.37 23.74
CA ASN A 166 15.65 3.99 24.00
C ASN A 166 16.44 3.27 25.11
N CYS A 167 16.98 4.01 26.09
CA CYS A 167 17.96 3.49 27.07
C CYS A 167 17.43 2.44 28.05
N CYS A 168 16.11 2.34 28.22
CA CYS A 168 15.46 1.39 29.11
C CYS A 168 14.14 0.91 28.51
N LYS A 169 13.63 -0.24 28.98
CA LYS A 169 12.30 -0.76 28.62
C LYS A 169 11.16 0.25 28.81
N CYS A 170 11.32 1.18 29.76
CA CYS A 170 10.35 2.26 29.98
C CYS A 170 10.12 3.16 28.76
N CYS A 171 11.15 3.34 27.93
CA CYS A 171 11.17 4.31 26.83
C CYS A 171 11.21 3.62 25.46
N GLN A 172 11.05 2.29 25.42
CA GLN A 172 10.98 1.50 24.20
C GLN A 172 9.54 1.46 23.67
N ASP A 173 9.41 1.78 22.38
CA ASP A 173 8.15 1.61 21.65
C ASP A 173 7.70 0.17 21.60
N GLU A 174 6.39 -0.02 21.69
CA GLU A 174 5.74 -1.31 21.53
C GLU A 174 4.42 -1.12 20.80
N VAL A 175 4.16 -2.00 19.84
CA VAL A 175 2.91 -2.07 19.10
C VAL A 175 2.37 -3.49 19.18
N GLU A 176 1.11 -3.62 19.58
CA GLU A 176 0.36 -4.87 19.50
C GLU A 176 -0.43 -4.90 18.20
N VAL A 177 -0.36 -6.02 17.49
CA VAL A 177 -1.15 -6.26 16.28
C VAL A 177 -2.11 -7.41 16.54
N GLN A 178 -3.40 -7.17 16.32
CA GLN A 178 -4.47 -8.15 16.52
C GLN A 178 -5.06 -8.57 15.19
N SER A 179 -5.27 -9.87 14.98
CA SER A 179 -6.05 -10.42 13.88
C SER A 179 -6.51 -11.87 14.16
N PRO A 180 -7.84 -12.15 14.09
CA PRO A 180 -8.91 -11.16 14.02
C PRO A 180 -8.88 -10.22 15.24
N VAL A 181 -9.60 -9.11 15.17
CA VAL A 181 -9.64 -8.12 16.28
C VAL A 181 -9.97 -8.82 17.61
N GLY A 182 -9.18 -8.51 18.66
CA GLY A 182 -9.25 -9.17 19.97
C GLY A 182 -8.36 -10.42 20.10
N THR A 183 -7.77 -10.92 19.02
CA THR A 183 -6.78 -12.02 19.06
C THR A 183 -5.41 -11.51 18.63
N VAL A 184 -4.40 -11.63 19.49
CA VAL A 184 -3.05 -11.15 19.18
C VAL A 184 -2.45 -11.97 18.03
N ALA A 185 -2.00 -11.27 16.99
CA ALA A 185 -1.21 -11.81 15.90
C ALA A 185 0.29 -11.72 16.19
N GLY A 186 0.74 -10.65 16.86
CA GLY A 186 2.12 -10.47 17.28
C GLY A 186 2.42 -9.04 17.73
N TYR A 187 3.72 -8.74 17.86
CA TYR A 187 4.20 -7.49 18.43
C TYR A 187 5.37 -6.91 17.64
N VAL A 188 5.46 -5.58 17.65
CA VAL A 188 6.67 -4.83 17.27
C VAL A 188 7.23 -4.21 18.53
N THR A 189 8.49 -4.47 18.87
CA THR A 189 9.13 -3.87 20.06
C THR A 189 10.46 -3.22 19.70
N GLN A 190 10.70 -2.01 20.18
CA GLN A 190 11.97 -1.32 19.96
C GLN A 190 13.09 -1.98 20.76
N MET A 191 14.27 -2.09 20.14
CA MET A 191 15.47 -2.64 20.75
C MET A 191 16.47 -1.53 21.08
N SER A 192 17.13 -1.64 22.22
CA SER A 192 18.27 -0.77 22.55
C SER A 192 19.52 -1.25 21.80
N ASP A 193 20.10 -0.38 20.97
CA ASP A 193 21.39 -0.62 20.29
C ASP A 193 22.15 0.69 20.07
N GLY A 194 22.36 1.43 21.16
CA GLY A 194 22.91 2.79 21.12
C GLY A 194 22.04 3.70 20.27
N CYS A 195 22.62 4.31 19.24
CA CYS A 195 21.89 5.17 18.31
C CYS A 195 21.19 4.44 17.17
N LYS A 196 21.35 3.12 17.01
CA LYS A 196 20.77 2.40 15.86
C LYS A 196 19.28 2.19 16.06
N ILE A 197 18.50 2.44 15.01
CA ILE A 197 17.06 2.19 15.03
C ILE A 197 16.84 0.71 14.76
N LYS A 198 16.34 -0.02 15.76
CA LYS A 198 16.08 -1.45 15.68
C LYS A 198 14.75 -1.82 16.30
N TYR A 199 14.04 -2.75 15.68
CA TYR A 199 12.82 -3.35 16.21
C TYR A 199 12.86 -4.87 16.12
N ASN A 200 12.34 -5.55 17.14
CA ASN A 200 11.98 -6.96 17.08
C ASN A 200 10.59 -7.10 16.50
N ILE A 201 10.44 -8.06 15.60
CA ILE A 201 9.15 -8.53 15.09
C ILE A 201 8.88 -9.88 15.75
N MET A 202 7.79 -9.94 16.52
CA MET A 202 7.49 -11.06 17.41
C MET A 202 6.16 -11.69 17.05
N ASP A 203 6.06 -13.00 17.27
CA ASP A 203 4.78 -13.71 17.18
C ASP A 203 3.88 -13.42 18.39
N SER A 204 2.69 -14.03 18.42
CA SER A 204 1.72 -13.89 19.50
C SER A 204 2.21 -14.40 20.86
N ASN A 205 3.27 -15.23 20.89
CA ASN A 205 3.89 -15.73 22.10
C ASN A 205 5.06 -14.86 22.56
N GLN A 206 5.24 -13.67 21.97
CA GLN A 206 6.38 -12.78 22.20
C GLN A 206 7.73 -13.49 21.93
N THR A 207 7.76 -14.38 20.94
CA THR A 207 9.00 -14.95 20.42
C THR A 207 9.45 -14.13 19.23
N SER A 208 10.69 -13.61 19.27
CA SER A 208 11.27 -12.89 18.12
C SER A 208 11.39 -13.84 16.91
N VAL A 209 10.87 -13.37 15.77
CA VAL A 209 10.83 -14.06 14.47
C VAL A 209 11.75 -13.35 13.46
N LEU A 210 11.69 -12.01 13.41
CA LEU A 210 12.49 -11.16 12.53
C LEU A 210 13.03 -9.95 13.30
N GLN A 211 14.01 -9.26 12.72
CA GLN A 211 14.45 -7.94 13.19
C GLN A 211 14.31 -6.93 12.06
N LEU A 212 13.88 -5.71 12.39
CA LEU A 212 14.03 -4.54 11.53
C LEU A 212 15.24 -3.75 11.98
N LYS A 213 16.09 -3.39 11.02
CA LYS A 213 17.28 -2.57 11.27
C LYS A 213 17.31 -1.42 10.29
N GLY A 214 17.15 -0.20 10.81
CA GLY A 214 17.28 1.04 10.05
C GLY A 214 18.66 1.67 10.19
N SER A 215 18.73 2.92 9.72
CA SER A 215 19.83 3.85 9.99
C SER A 215 19.93 4.17 11.49
N SER A 216 20.74 5.17 11.84
CA SER A 216 21.00 5.57 13.22
C SER A 216 20.45 6.97 13.49
N TYR A 217 19.82 7.16 14.65
CA TYR A 217 19.41 8.46 15.19
C TYR A 217 20.57 9.47 15.27
N CYS A 218 21.81 8.99 15.41
CA CYS A 218 23.01 9.83 15.53
C CYS A 218 23.62 10.24 14.18
N ILE A 219 23.07 9.76 13.07
CA ILE A 219 23.47 10.23 11.74
C ILE A 219 22.50 11.35 11.38
N CYS A 220 23.02 12.56 11.21
CA CYS A 220 22.28 13.69 10.63
C CYS A 220 22.10 13.45 9.13
N GLU A 221 21.45 12.36 8.75
CA GLU A 221 20.88 12.19 7.42
C GLU A 221 19.64 13.07 7.41
N CYS A 222 19.80 14.27 6.85
CA CYS A 222 18.71 15.22 6.65
C CYS A 222 17.55 14.50 5.94
N TRP A 223 16.46 14.25 6.68
CA TRP A 223 15.08 13.98 6.24
C TRP A 223 14.93 13.44 4.79
N GLY A 224 15.50 12.26 4.52
CA GLY A 224 15.43 11.57 3.23
C GLY A 224 14.78 10.19 3.32
N ASP A 225 14.97 9.36 2.29
CA ASP A 225 14.49 7.99 2.21
C ASP A 225 14.93 7.18 3.44
N MET A 226 13.98 6.70 4.22
CA MET A 226 14.27 5.78 5.31
C MET A 226 14.21 4.35 4.80
N HIS A 227 15.32 3.63 4.93
CA HIS A 227 15.42 2.21 4.60
C HIS A 227 15.62 1.40 5.89
N PHE A 228 14.75 0.42 6.10
CA PHE A 228 14.84 -0.56 7.17
C PHE A 228 14.92 -1.95 6.56
N GLN A 229 16.02 -2.66 6.83
CA GLN A 229 16.16 -4.04 6.39
C GLN A 229 15.40 -4.97 7.33
N VAL A 230 14.57 -5.85 6.76
CA VAL A 230 13.95 -6.98 7.45
C VAL A 230 14.96 -8.12 7.43
N LEU A 231 15.34 -8.58 8.61
CA LEU A 231 16.36 -9.60 8.84
C LEU A 231 15.78 -10.81 9.56
N SER A 232 16.43 -11.96 9.43
CA SER A 232 16.21 -13.13 10.28
C SER A 232 16.30 -12.80 11.77
N LYS A 233 15.75 -13.67 12.63
CA LYS A 233 15.75 -13.53 14.09
C LYS A 233 17.11 -13.14 14.70
N ASP A 234 18.20 -13.67 14.17
CA ASP A 234 19.58 -13.40 14.62
C ASP A 234 20.19 -12.12 14.01
N GLY A 235 19.46 -11.46 13.10
CA GLY A 235 19.86 -10.19 12.49
C GLY A 235 20.90 -10.33 11.37
N THR A 236 21.05 -11.52 10.78
CA THR A 236 22.16 -11.81 9.84
C THR A 236 21.72 -11.98 8.38
N ILE A 237 20.56 -12.60 8.14
CA ILE A 237 20.09 -12.93 6.78
C ILE A 237 19.00 -11.91 6.39
N PRO A 238 19.13 -11.22 5.24
CA PRO A 238 18.08 -10.34 4.72
C PRO A 238 16.89 -11.15 4.22
N VAL A 239 15.69 -10.68 4.57
CA VAL A 239 14.39 -11.30 4.27
C VAL A 239 13.52 -10.37 3.42
N GLY A 240 13.68 -9.06 3.56
CA GLY A 240 12.91 -8.03 2.85
C GLY A 240 13.23 -6.65 3.39
N ASP A 241 12.36 -5.67 3.16
CA ASP A 241 12.60 -4.27 3.47
C ASP A 241 11.32 -3.54 3.87
N VAL A 242 11.45 -2.52 4.72
CA VAL A 242 10.45 -1.47 4.96
C VAL A 242 11.11 -0.15 4.56
N THR A 243 10.51 0.56 3.62
CA THR A 243 11.11 1.74 2.99
C THR A 243 10.12 2.89 2.93
N LYS A 244 10.57 4.10 3.21
CA LYS A 244 9.89 5.33 2.82
C LYS A 244 10.62 5.89 1.60
N GLN A 245 9.95 6.01 0.46
CA GLN A 245 10.54 6.47 -0.80
C GLN A 245 10.10 7.90 -1.14
N TRP A 246 11.06 8.78 -1.41
CA TRP A 246 10.93 9.98 -2.22
C TRP A 246 11.26 9.61 -3.67
N SER A 247 10.21 9.39 -4.46
CA SER A 247 10.19 9.47 -5.94
C SER A 247 11.49 9.12 -6.71
N GLY A 248 11.53 7.97 -7.39
CA GLY A 248 12.58 7.76 -8.41
C GLY A 248 12.64 6.41 -9.12
N ILE A 249 12.08 5.33 -8.55
CA ILE A 249 12.15 3.99 -9.19
C ILE A 249 10.77 3.46 -9.62
N VAL A 250 9.68 3.92 -8.98
CA VAL A 250 8.29 3.50 -9.27
C VAL A 250 7.48 4.64 -9.94
N GLN A 251 8.18 5.62 -10.49
CA GLN A 251 7.63 6.92 -10.87
C GLN A 251 6.68 6.90 -12.07
N GLU A 252 6.50 5.77 -12.77
CA GLU A 252 5.61 5.69 -13.94
C GLU A 252 4.13 5.40 -13.62
N TYR A 253 3.77 4.95 -12.40
CA TYR A 253 2.36 4.68 -12.04
C TYR A 253 1.85 5.38 -10.77
N PHE A 254 2.74 5.84 -9.88
CA PHE A 254 2.34 6.27 -8.53
C PHE A 254 3.07 7.55 -8.11
N THR A 255 2.71 8.68 -8.69
CA THR A 255 3.26 9.99 -8.29
C THR A 255 2.37 10.66 -7.24
N ASP A 256 3.03 11.34 -6.28
CA ASP A 256 2.53 12.41 -5.40
C ASP A 256 2.10 12.11 -3.95
N ALA A 257 2.51 10.98 -3.33
CA ALA A 257 2.24 10.76 -1.90
C ALA A 257 3.41 10.13 -1.14
N ASP A 258 3.49 10.48 0.15
CA ASP A 258 4.35 9.88 1.17
C ASP A 258 4.03 8.38 1.29
N ASN A 259 4.78 7.53 0.55
CA ASN A 259 4.49 6.10 0.45
C ASN A 259 5.50 5.27 1.26
N PHE A 260 5.00 4.32 2.06
CA PHE A 260 5.81 3.23 2.59
C PHE A 260 5.68 2.00 1.71
N GLY A 261 6.81 1.43 1.30
CA GLY A 261 6.89 0.10 0.69
C GLY A 261 7.34 -0.93 1.71
N ILE A 262 6.67 -2.06 1.78
CA ILE A 262 7.03 -3.23 2.58
C ILE A 262 7.22 -4.39 1.62
N SER A 263 8.37 -5.08 1.68
CA SER A 263 8.64 -6.31 0.95
C SER A 263 8.94 -7.46 1.91
N PHE A 264 8.47 -8.65 1.56
CA PHE A 264 8.71 -9.88 2.33
C PHE A 264 8.50 -11.12 1.44
N PRO A 265 8.98 -12.32 1.83
CA PRO A 265 8.72 -13.53 1.09
C PRO A 265 7.23 -13.85 0.98
N MET A 266 6.81 -14.38 -0.17
CA MET A 266 5.42 -14.77 -0.43
C MET A 266 4.91 -15.78 0.61
N ASP A 267 5.77 -16.69 1.07
CA ASP A 267 5.48 -17.76 2.02
C ASP A 267 5.67 -17.36 3.51
N LEU A 268 6.01 -16.10 3.80
CA LEU A 268 6.07 -15.60 5.17
C LEU A 268 4.69 -15.72 5.84
N ASP A 269 4.66 -16.10 7.12
CA ASP A 269 3.42 -16.21 7.88
C ASP A 269 2.60 -14.90 7.81
N VAL A 270 1.33 -15.02 7.44
CA VAL A 270 0.44 -13.87 7.22
C VAL A 270 0.25 -13.00 8.47
N ARG A 271 0.36 -13.56 9.68
CA ARG A 271 0.34 -12.80 10.92
C ARG A 271 1.59 -11.94 11.03
N ILE A 272 2.76 -12.49 10.67
CA ILE A 272 4.02 -11.73 10.66
C ILE A 272 4.01 -10.64 9.58
N LYS A 273 3.40 -10.90 8.41
CA LYS A 273 3.15 -9.85 7.40
C LYS A 273 2.27 -8.72 7.97
N ALA A 274 1.23 -9.05 8.72
CA ALA A 274 0.40 -8.04 9.41
C ALA A 274 1.18 -7.28 10.50
N VAL A 275 2.09 -7.95 11.22
CA VAL A 275 2.98 -7.30 12.20
C VAL A 275 3.96 -6.34 11.51
N LEU A 276 4.50 -6.70 10.33
CA LEU A 276 5.33 -5.80 9.52
C LEU A 276 4.55 -4.56 9.03
N LEU A 277 3.27 -4.71 8.69
CA LEU A 277 2.39 -3.57 8.43
C LEU A 277 2.25 -2.67 9.67
N GLY A 278 2.08 -3.25 10.86
CA GLY A 278 2.12 -2.51 12.13
C GLY A 278 3.43 -1.77 12.36
N ALA A 279 4.56 -2.39 12.00
CA ALA A 279 5.87 -1.76 12.11
C ALA A 279 6.01 -0.56 11.15
N ALA A 280 5.46 -0.64 9.95
CA ALA A 280 5.46 0.48 9.01
C ALA A 280 4.69 1.68 9.56
N PHE A 281 3.51 1.47 10.16
CA PHE A 281 2.76 2.54 10.82
C PHE A 281 3.50 3.11 12.04
N LEU A 282 4.17 2.27 12.83
CA LEU A 282 5.01 2.75 13.93
C LEU A 282 6.15 3.65 13.43
N ILE A 283 6.82 3.26 12.35
CA ILE A 283 7.91 4.04 11.76
C ILE A 283 7.36 5.37 11.22
N ASP A 284 6.24 5.35 10.49
CA ASP A 284 5.63 6.57 9.99
C ASP A 284 5.28 7.55 11.13
N PHE A 285 4.60 7.04 12.15
CA PHE A 285 4.25 7.77 13.35
C PHE A 285 5.46 8.37 14.06
N MET A 286 6.53 7.59 14.27
CA MET A 286 7.69 8.03 15.06
C MET A 286 8.57 9.05 14.33
N PHE A 287 8.58 9.04 13.00
CA PHE A 287 9.56 9.81 12.23
C PHE A 287 8.95 10.91 11.35
N PHE A 288 7.65 10.89 11.04
CA PHE A 288 7.09 11.77 10.00
C PHE A 288 5.80 12.48 10.37
N GLU A 289 5.14 12.11 11.46
CA GLU A 289 3.90 12.74 11.86
C GLU A 289 4.03 14.27 12.10
N GLU A 290 5.15 14.75 12.65
CA GLU A 290 5.38 16.20 12.87
C GLU A 290 5.54 17.01 11.56
N HIS A 291 5.87 16.34 10.45
CA HIS A 291 5.99 16.97 9.12
C HIS A 291 4.71 16.91 8.30
N HIS A 292 3.78 16.02 8.64
CA HIS A 292 2.44 16.02 8.03
C HIS A 292 1.53 17.12 8.60
N ARG A 293 1.92 17.71 9.75
CA ARG A 293 1.14 18.72 10.48
C ARG A 293 1.59 20.18 10.25
N ASN A 294 2.67 20.42 9.50
CA ASN A 294 3.21 21.74 9.17
C ASN A 294 3.28 21.93 7.64
#